data_AF-A0A7C9AKU3-F1
#
_entry.id   AF-A0A7C9AKU3-F1
#
_cell.length_a   1.000
_cell.length_b   1.000
_cell.length_c   1.000
_cell.angle_alpha   90.00
_cell.angle_beta   90.00
_cell.angle_gamma   90.00
#
_symmetry.space_group_name_H-M   'P 1'
#
loop_
_entity.id
_entity.type
_entity.pdbx_description
1 polymer ?
#
loop_
_entity_poly.entity_id
_entity_poly.type
_entity_poly.pdbx_seq_one_letter_code
_entity_poly.pdbx_strand_id
1 'polypeptide(L)'
;DAIGFTAADDCGNITTKNSGGHGGGCHTITLAPSEYVTHISGTYGVYWHSGRCQIATLRIHTNTCPNGYGPYGQGKDVSNPCSFTSTHQPGFAVVGFFGGTSQYLDCIGVYVKAIQPQLKKCGPWGSQGPTNW
;
A
#
# COMPACT_ATOMS: atom_id res chain seq x y z
N ASP A 1 13.16 7.70 4.94
CA ASP A 1 13.77 7.55 6.28
C ASP A 1 12.85 6.86 7.26
N ALA A 2 11.61 7.31 7.41
CA ALA A 2 10.60 6.65 8.25
C ALA A 2 9.25 6.52 7.54
N ILE A 3 8.39 5.67 8.12
CA ILE A 3 6.97 5.60 7.82
C ILE A 3 6.17 5.68 9.11
N GLY A 4 5.04 6.37 9.06
CA GLY A 4 4.16 6.59 10.19
C GLY A 4 2.71 6.31 9.85
N PHE A 5 1.96 5.79 10.81
CA PHE A 5 0.54 5.52 10.69
C PHE A 5 -0.20 6.16 11.87
N THR A 6 -1.28 6.85 11.53
CA THR A 6 -2.23 7.38 12.51
C THR A 6 -3.58 6.77 12.22
N ALA A 7 -4.19 6.15 13.23
CA ALA A 7 -5.52 5.56 13.14
C ALA A 7 -6.39 6.05 14.30
N ALA A 8 -7.66 6.30 14.01
CA ALA A 8 -8.68 6.54 15.03
C ALA A 8 -9.48 5.23 15.24
N ASP A 9 -9.74 4.87 16.48
CA ASP A 9 -10.71 3.82 16.81
C ASP A 9 -12.16 4.35 16.79
N ASP A 10 -13.13 3.45 16.94
CA ASP A 10 -14.57 3.80 16.94
C ASP A 10 -14.96 4.74 18.10
N CYS A 11 -14.12 4.82 19.14
CA CYS A 11 -14.30 5.73 20.28
C CYS A 11 -13.67 7.11 20.03
N GLY A 12 -12.98 7.29 18.90
CA GLY A 12 -12.27 8.52 18.56
C GLY A 12 -10.87 8.63 19.16
N ASN A 13 -10.34 7.57 19.80
CA ASN A 13 -8.97 7.58 20.28
C ASN A 13 -8.00 7.48 19.11
N ILE A 14 -7.02 8.37 19.07
CA ILE A 14 -6.02 8.43 18.00
C ILE A 14 -4.75 7.73 18.47
N THR A 15 -4.31 6.73 17.70
CA THR A 15 -3.03 6.07 17.90
C THR A 15 -2.09 6.40 16.74
N THR A 16 -0.91 6.91 17.05
CA THR A 16 0.16 7.14 16.08
C THR A 16 1.33 6.20 16.35
N LYS A 17 1.83 5.54 15.29
CA LYS A 17 3.04 4.72 15.33
C LYS A 17 3.96 5.13 14.20
N ASN A 18 5.21 5.43 14.54
CA ASN A 18 6.26 5.78 13.60
C ASN A 18 7.40 4.76 13.69
N SER A 19 7.96 4.39 12.54
CA SER A 19 9.07 3.45 12.42
C SER A 19 10.12 3.99 11.46
N GLY A 20 11.39 3.99 11.88
CA GLY A 20 12.53 4.44 11.07
C GLY A 20 13.24 5.66 11.63
N GLY A 21 14.02 6.33 10.78
CA GLY A 21 14.85 7.48 11.16
C GLY A 21 14.10 8.81 11.27
N HIS A 22 14.76 9.83 11.81
CA HIS A 22 14.22 11.19 11.98
C HIS A 22 14.56 12.15 10.83
N GLY A 23 15.17 11.65 9.75
CA GLY A 23 15.58 12.45 8.60
C GLY A 23 14.51 12.60 7.52
N GLY A 24 14.81 13.41 6.49
CA GLY A 24 13.99 13.57 5.30
C GLY A 24 12.77 14.48 5.46
N GLY A 25 12.05 14.70 4.35
CA GLY A 25 10.80 15.45 4.33
C GLY A 25 9.63 14.60 4.83
N CYS A 26 8.83 15.13 5.76
CA CYS A 26 7.61 14.49 6.20
C CYS A 26 6.47 14.82 5.23
N HIS A 27 5.77 13.79 4.76
CA HIS A 27 4.55 13.93 3.98
C HIS A 27 3.43 13.13 4.66
N THR A 28 2.30 13.78 4.88
CA THR A 28 1.11 13.16 5.47
C THR A 28 0.03 13.06 4.41
N ILE A 29 -0.58 11.89 4.29
CA ILE A 29 -1.81 11.69 3.55
C ILE A 29 -2.95 11.50 4.54
N THR A 30 -4.07 12.19 4.31
CA THR A 30 -5.29 12.03 5.08
C THR A 30 -6.32 11.37 4.17
N LEU A 31 -6.74 10.16 4.52
CA LEU A 31 -7.74 9.43 3.76
C LEU A 31 -9.15 9.93 4.14
N ALA A 32 -10.03 10.03 3.15
CA ALA A 32 -11.45 10.28 3.41
C ALA A 32 -12.12 9.07 4.12
N PRO A 33 -13.28 9.24 4.79
CA PRO A 33 -13.92 8.14 5.54
C PRO A 33 -14.21 6.86 4.74
N SER A 34 -14.49 6.98 3.43
CA SER A 34 -14.75 5.85 2.52
C SER A 34 -13.54 5.49 1.64
N GLU A 35 -12.40 6.14 1.88
CA GLU A 35 -11.17 5.91 1.14
C GLU A 35 -10.33 4.86 1.84
N TYR A 36 -9.95 3.83 1.09
CA TYR A 36 -9.12 2.74 1.58
C TYR A 36 -7.97 2.48 0.61
N VAL A 37 -6.86 2.04 1.18
CA VAL A 37 -5.67 1.67 0.41
C VAL A 37 -5.95 0.37 -0.34
N THR A 38 -5.64 0.36 -1.64
CA THR A 38 -5.81 -0.82 -2.52
C THR A 38 -4.51 -1.58 -2.68
N HIS A 39 -3.40 -0.86 -2.84
CA HIS A 39 -2.05 -1.41 -2.98
C HIS A 39 -1.00 -0.31 -2.80
N ILE A 40 0.26 -0.72 -2.75
CA ILE A 40 1.41 0.18 -2.79
C ILE A 40 2.28 -0.13 -4.01
N SER A 41 2.97 0.87 -4.50
CA SER A 41 4.01 0.71 -5.52
C SER A 41 5.21 1.59 -5.19
N GLY A 42 6.31 1.41 -5.89
CA GLY A 42 7.49 2.22 -5.65
C GLY A 42 8.73 1.67 -6.32
N THR A 43 9.88 2.11 -5.83
CA THR A 43 11.18 1.63 -6.25
C THR A 43 12.04 1.27 -5.05
N TYR A 44 12.94 0.31 -5.23
CA TYR A 44 13.96 -0.05 -4.26
C TYR A 44 15.30 -0.19 -4.97
N GLY A 45 16.39 -0.09 -4.23
CA GLY A 45 17.74 -0.23 -4.78
C GLY A 45 18.80 -0.17 -3.69
N VAL A 46 20.06 -0.34 -4.07
CA VAL A 46 21.17 -0.29 -3.12
C VAL A 46 21.60 1.15 -2.90
N TYR A 47 21.37 1.68 -1.70
CA TYR A 47 21.77 3.04 -1.34
C TYR A 47 23.29 3.15 -1.19
N TRP A 48 23.91 4.17 -1.80
CA TRP A 48 25.38 4.31 -1.74
C TRP A 48 25.91 4.57 -0.33
N HIS A 49 25.14 5.25 0.51
CA HIS A 49 25.53 5.55 1.89
C HIS A 49 25.51 4.33 2.81
N SER A 50 24.52 3.45 2.64
CA SER A 50 24.30 2.31 3.54
C SER A 50 24.87 1.00 2.98
N GLY A 51 25.09 0.93 1.66
CA GLY A 51 25.43 -0.31 0.96
C GLY A 51 24.32 -1.37 1.02
N ARG A 52 23.10 -0.98 1.44
CA ARG A 52 21.97 -1.89 1.64
C ARG A 52 20.86 -1.64 0.64
N CYS A 53 20.14 -2.70 0.31
CA CYS A 53 18.93 -2.63 -0.50
C CYS A 53 17.78 -2.07 0.35
N GLN A 54 17.21 -0.92 -0.02
CA GLN A 54 16.20 -0.21 0.76
C GLN A 54 15.15 0.43 -0.17
N ILE A 55 14.00 0.79 0.39
CA ILE A 55 12.93 1.46 -0.36
C ILE A 55 13.37 2.87 -0.72
N ALA A 56 13.39 3.17 -2.03
CA ALA A 56 13.83 4.43 -2.59
C ALA A 56 12.68 5.39 -2.86
N THR A 57 11.56 4.84 -3.34
CA THR A 57 10.29 5.57 -3.45
C THR A 57 9.11 4.72 -3.02
N LEU A 58 8.07 5.37 -2.50
CA LEU A 58 6.81 4.72 -2.12
C LEU A 58 5.62 5.55 -2.62
N ARG A 59 4.65 4.89 -3.23
CA ARG A 59 3.38 5.44 -3.67
C ARG A 59 2.26 4.61 -3.08
N ILE A 60 1.24 5.28 -2.54
CA ILE A 60 0.08 4.64 -1.89
C ILE A 60 -1.12 4.84 -2.80
N HIS A 61 -1.74 3.75 -3.24
CA HIS A 61 -2.91 3.79 -4.13
C HIS A 61 -4.18 3.53 -3.32
N THR A 62 -5.25 4.23 -3.66
CA THR A 62 -6.56 4.09 -2.99
C THR A 62 -7.66 3.85 -4.01
N ASN A 63 -8.86 3.50 -3.52
CA ASN A 63 -10.05 3.36 -4.37
C ASN A 63 -10.49 4.68 -5.01
N THR A 64 -10.24 5.82 -4.36
CA THR A 64 -10.58 7.17 -4.85
C THR A 64 -9.41 7.85 -5.58
N CYS A 65 -8.17 7.38 -5.38
CA CYS A 65 -6.97 7.86 -6.07
C CYS A 65 -6.19 6.68 -6.71
N PRO A 66 -6.66 6.14 -7.86
CA PRO A 66 -6.00 5.00 -8.51
C PRO A 66 -4.57 5.32 -8.99
N ASN A 67 -4.29 6.58 -9.34
CA ASN A 67 -2.96 7.05 -9.74
C ASN A 67 -1.99 7.15 -8.55
N GLY A 68 -2.51 7.13 -7.32
CA GLY A 68 -1.76 7.05 -6.08
C GLY A 68 -1.20 8.39 -5.57
N TYR A 69 -1.03 8.46 -4.25
CA TYR A 69 -0.35 9.51 -3.53
C TYR A 69 1.16 9.30 -3.56
N GLY A 70 1.92 10.31 -3.98
CA GLY A 70 3.37 10.26 -4.13
C GLY A 70 3.85 10.34 -5.60
N PRO A 71 5.07 9.86 -5.91
CA PRO A 71 5.91 9.02 -5.08
C PRO A 71 6.61 9.84 -3.99
N TYR A 72 6.70 9.27 -2.79
CA TYR A 72 7.47 9.80 -1.67
C TYR A 72 8.87 9.22 -1.69
N GLY A 73 9.87 10.04 -1.38
CA GLY A 73 11.27 9.70 -1.57
C GLY A 73 11.79 10.24 -2.90
N GLN A 74 13.09 10.56 -2.96
CA GLN A 74 13.67 11.21 -4.13
C GLN A 74 14.02 10.22 -5.25
N GLY A 75 14.09 8.92 -4.95
CA GLY A 75 14.57 7.90 -5.90
C GLY A 75 16.01 8.13 -6.39
N LYS A 76 16.73 9.07 -5.75
CA LYS A 76 18.14 9.33 -5.96
C LYS A 76 18.95 8.42 -5.06
N ASP A 77 20.26 8.44 -5.25
CA ASP A 77 21.18 7.86 -4.28
C ASP A 77 21.06 6.33 -4.16
N VAL A 78 20.49 5.69 -5.18
CA VAL A 78 20.38 4.25 -5.31
C VAL A 78 21.01 3.76 -6.60
N SER A 79 21.75 2.66 -6.49
CA SER A 79 22.22 1.87 -7.62
C SER A 79 21.25 0.72 -7.91
N ASN A 80 21.14 0.37 -9.19
CA ASN A 80 20.25 -0.67 -9.71
C ASN A 80 18.80 -0.54 -9.24
N PRO A 81 18.12 0.59 -9.50
CA PRO A 81 16.74 0.77 -9.07
C PRO A 81 15.82 -0.23 -9.76
N CYS A 82 14.96 -0.88 -8.97
CA CYS A 82 13.92 -1.76 -9.46
C CYS A 82 12.55 -1.29 -8.96
N SER A 83 11.56 -1.34 -9.83
CA SER A 83 10.17 -1.02 -9.48
C SER A 83 9.50 -2.22 -8.81
N PHE A 84 8.59 -1.95 -7.87
CA PHE A 84 7.74 -2.95 -7.25
C PHE A 84 6.29 -2.47 -7.19
N THR A 85 5.39 -3.43 -7.08
CA THR A 85 3.98 -3.20 -6.77
C THR A 85 3.47 -4.37 -5.91
N SER A 86 2.70 -4.06 -4.86
CA SER A 86 2.02 -5.11 -4.11
C SER A 86 0.82 -5.64 -4.89
N THR A 87 0.30 -6.80 -4.48
CA THR A 87 -0.89 -7.39 -5.10
C THR A 87 -2.05 -6.39 -5.15
N HIS A 88 -2.55 -6.12 -6.35
CA HIS A 88 -3.72 -5.27 -6.59
C HIS A 88 -4.83 -6.14 -7.19
N GLN A 89 -5.79 -6.53 -6.34
CA GLN A 89 -6.92 -7.38 -6.73
C GLN A 89 -8.25 -6.65 -6.46
N PRO A 90 -9.17 -6.60 -7.45
CA PRO A 90 -10.50 -6.07 -7.24
C PRO A 90 -11.21 -6.75 -6.06
N GLY A 91 -11.88 -5.95 -5.22
CA GLY A 91 -12.60 -6.44 -4.04
C GLY A 91 -11.72 -6.79 -2.85
N PHE A 92 -10.44 -6.42 -2.85
CA PHE A 92 -9.55 -6.45 -1.68
C PHE A 92 -9.15 -5.04 -1.26
N ALA A 93 -8.93 -4.87 0.05
CA ALA A 93 -8.36 -3.67 0.63
C ALA A 93 -7.13 -4.03 1.48
N VAL A 94 -6.19 -3.10 1.58
CA VAL A 94 -5.09 -3.16 2.53
C VAL A 94 -5.64 -2.82 3.92
N VAL A 95 -5.42 -3.71 4.88
CA VAL A 95 -5.88 -3.59 6.27
C VAL A 95 -4.73 -3.39 7.26
N GLY A 96 -3.49 -3.41 6.77
CA GLY A 96 -2.31 -3.19 7.59
C GLY A 96 -1.04 -3.23 6.76
N PHE A 97 0.04 -2.77 7.39
CA PHE A 97 1.37 -2.75 6.81
C PHE A 97 2.32 -3.51 7.71
N PHE A 98 3.34 -4.11 7.11
CA PHE A 98 4.47 -4.69 7.83
C PHE A 98 5.75 -4.32 7.09
N GLY A 99 6.88 -4.46 7.77
CA GLY A 99 8.15 -4.07 7.18
C GLY A 99 9.25 -4.00 8.22
N GLY A 100 10.41 -3.56 7.77
CA GLY A 100 11.61 -3.39 8.56
C GLY A 100 12.18 -2.01 8.31
N THR A 101 12.54 -1.34 9.41
CA THR A 101 13.19 -0.05 9.37
C THR A 101 14.46 -0.10 10.21
N SER A 102 15.54 0.49 9.70
CA SER A 102 16.73 0.82 10.46
C SER A 102 16.85 2.35 10.52
N GLN A 103 17.95 2.91 10.02
CA GLN A 103 18.05 4.35 9.74
C GLN A 103 17.14 4.76 8.58
N TYR A 104 16.80 3.81 7.69
CA TYR A 104 15.93 3.99 6.53
C TYR A 104 14.82 2.93 6.51
N LEU A 105 13.89 3.07 5.56
CA LEU A 105 12.87 2.06 5.30
C LEU A 105 13.48 0.93 4.47
N ASP A 106 13.86 -0.16 5.13
CA ASP A 106 14.57 -1.27 4.48
C ASP A 106 13.60 -2.13 3.65
N CYS A 107 12.42 -2.43 4.18
CA CYS A 107 11.38 -3.17 3.46
C CYS A 107 9.96 -2.79 3.92
N ILE A 108 9.00 -3.01 3.02
CA ILE A 108 7.57 -2.76 3.27
C ILE A 108 6.72 -3.80 2.56
N GLY A 109 5.63 -4.20 3.21
CA GLY A 109 4.60 -5.09 2.70
C GLY A 109 3.23 -4.73 3.28
N VAL A 110 2.19 -5.38 2.75
CA VAL A 110 0.79 -5.10 3.08
C VAL A 110 0.04 -6.37 3.46
N TYR A 111 -0.84 -6.25 4.45
CA TYR A 111 -1.88 -7.23 4.72
C TYR A 111 -3.14 -6.84 3.97
N VAL A 112 -3.77 -7.79 3.29
CA VAL A 112 -4.99 -7.57 2.49
C VAL A 112 -6.16 -8.39 3.01
N LYS A 113 -7.36 -7.85 2.88
CA LYS A 113 -8.62 -8.53 3.22
C LYS A 113 -9.64 -8.34 2.09
N ALA A 114 -10.42 -9.38 1.80
CA ALA A 114 -11.56 -9.26 0.91
C ALA A 114 -12.63 -8.34 1.53
N ILE A 115 -13.06 -7.32 0.79
CA ILE A 115 -14.06 -6.33 1.20
C ILE A 115 -15.35 -6.44 0.39
N GLN A 116 -15.37 -7.27 -0.65
CA GLN A 116 -16.58 -7.63 -1.37
C GLN A 116 -16.68 -9.16 -1.43
N PRO A 117 -17.87 -9.74 -1.19
CA PRO A 117 -18.13 -11.11 -1.58
C PRO A 117 -17.99 -11.17 -3.10
N GLN A 118 -16.95 -11.84 -3.59
CA GLN A 118 -16.84 -12.16 -5.00
C GLN A 118 -17.97 -13.16 -5.32
N LEU A 119 -19.14 -12.66 -5.71
CA LEU A 119 -20.18 -13.50 -6.31
C LEU A 119 -19.65 -13.93 -7.68
N LYS A 120 -18.85 -15.00 -7.69
CA LYS A 120 -18.51 -15.71 -8.91
C LYS A 120 -19.82 -16.37 -9.36
N LYS A 121 -20.53 -15.73 -10.29
CA LYS A 121 -21.68 -16.34 -10.96
C LYS A 121 -21.15 -17.53 -11.76
N CYS A 122 -21.20 -18.71 -11.17
CA CYS A 122 -20.89 -19.94 -11.86
C CYS A 122 -22.20 -20.48 -12.45
N GLY A 123 -22.23 -20.64 -13.78
CA GLY A 123 -23.40 -21.10 -14.51
C GLY A 123 -23.95 -20.06 -15.51
N PRO A 124 -25.05 -20.41 -16.20
CA PRO A 124 -25.87 -21.59 -15.99
C PRO A 124 -25.18 -22.88 -16.49
N TRP A 125 -25.44 -23.98 -15.81
CA TRP A 125 -25.21 -25.33 -16.35
C TRP A 125 -26.57 -25.92 -16.69
N GLY A 126 -26.75 -26.34 -17.94
CA GLY A 126 -28.02 -26.83 -18.47
C GLY A 126 -28.30 -26.27 -19.88
N SER A 127 -29.27 -26.86 -20.58
CA SER A 127 -29.74 -26.35 -21.88
C SER A 127 -30.56 -25.08 -21.69
N GLN A 128 -30.32 -24.06 -22.53
CA GLN A 128 -31.10 -22.82 -22.53
C GLN A 128 -32.48 -23.07 -23.16
N GLY A 129 -33.41 -23.62 -22.36
CA GLY A 129 -34.83 -23.59 -22.67
C GLY A 129 -35.41 -22.16 -22.55
N PRO A 130 -36.54 -21.85 -23.22
CA PRO A 130 -36.99 -20.48 -23.49
C PRO A 130 -37.58 -19.70 -22.30
N THR A 131 -37.30 -20.08 -21.06
CA THR A 131 -37.84 -19.42 -19.87
C THR A 131 -36.74 -19.23 -18.84
N ASN A 132 -36.22 -18.00 -18.79
CA ASN A 132 -35.35 -17.55 -17.71
C ASN A 132 -36.25 -16.94 -16.61
N TRP A 133 -36.08 -17.41 -15.38
CA TRP A 133 -36.57 -16.74 -14.16
C TRP A 133 -35.48 -15.82 -13.60
#